data_AF-A0A759NMC2-F1
#
_entry.id   AF-A0A759NMC2-F1
#
_cell.length_a   1.000
_cell.length_b   1.000
_cell.length_c   1.000
_cell.angle_alpha   90.00
_cell.angle_beta   90.00
_cell.angle_gamma   90.00
#
_symmetry.space_group_name_H-M   'P 1'
#
loop_
_entity.id
_entity.type
_entity.pdbx_description
1 polymer ?
#
loop_
_entity_poly.entity_id
_entity_poly.type
_entity_poly.pdbx_seq_one_letter_code
_entity_poly.pdbx_strand_id
1 'polypeptide(L)'
;MKLDLKGKISKISSQAALASRLGCKQQTVSLWMKSSVPANNVLDLCAALEWQITPHEVRPDLYPNKNDGVPDFLRKNRQNEA
;
A
#
# COMPACT_ATOMS: atom_id res chain seq x y z
N MET A 1 6.12 8.44 15.89
CA MET A 1 6.94 7.71 14.89
C MET A 1 6.25 7.83 13.54
N LYS A 2 6.87 8.49 12.55
CA LYS A 2 6.40 8.39 11.15
C LYS A 2 6.61 6.93 10.72
N LEU A 3 5.56 6.25 10.27
CA LEU A 3 5.72 4.94 9.66
C LEU A 3 6.67 5.07 8.47
N ASP A 4 7.78 4.33 8.48
CA ASP A 4 8.67 4.24 7.33
C ASP A 4 8.03 3.33 6.28
N LEU A 5 7.10 3.90 5.49
CA LEU A 5 6.33 3.18 4.48
C LEU A 5 7.26 2.50 3.47
N LYS A 6 8.32 3.20 3.05
CA LYS A 6 9.33 2.67 2.14
C LYS A 6 10.01 1.43 2.72
N GLY A 7 10.42 1.48 3.99
CA GLY A 7 11.06 0.37 4.69
C GLY A 7 10.14 -0.83 4.83
N LYS A 8 8.86 -0.62 5.16
CA LYS A 8 7.84 -1.68 5.17
C LYS A 8 7.68 -2.33 3.80
N ILE A 9 7.48 -1.52 2.76
CA ILE A 9 7.32 -2.01 1.38
C ILE A 9 8.54 -2.83 0.96
N SER A 10 9.76 -2.34 1.26
CA SER A 10 11.00 -3.02 0.89
C SER A 10 11.21 -4.36 1.59
N LYS A 11 10.57 -4.61 2.75
CA LYS A 11 10.58 -5.91 3.42
C LYS A 11 9.63 -6.93 2.77
N ILE A 12 8.58 -6.44 2.11
CA ILE A 12 7.55 -7.27 1.47
C ILE A 12 7.96 -7.57 0.03
N SER A 13 8.42 -6.55 -0.71
CA SER A 13 8.71 -6.67 -2.13
C SER A 13 9.70 -5.61 -2.60
N SER A 14 10.43 -5.91 -3.69
CA SER A 14 11.31 -4.94 -4.33
C SER A 14 10.52 -3.96 -5.21
N GLN A 15 11.04 -2.74 -5.40
CA GLN A 15 10.40 -1.75 -6.27
C GLN A 15 10.27 -2.24 -7.73
N ALA A 16 11.22 -3.06 -8.20
CA ALA A 16 11.17 -3.65 -9.53
C ALA A 16 10.04 -4.70 -9.64
N ALA A 17 9.90 -5.55 -8.62
CA ALA A 17 8.81 -6.53 -8.58
C ALA A 17 7.44 -5.84 -8.50
N LEU A 18 7.31 -4.77 -7.71
CA LEU A 18 6.09 -3.97 -7.66
C LEU A 18 5.78 -3.30 -9.00
N ALA A 19 6.77 -2.71 -9.64
CA ALA A 19 6.60 -2.08 -10.94
C ALA A 19 6.12 -3.08 -12.00
N SER A 20 6.70 -4.30 -12.00
CA SER A 20 6.26 -5.39 -12.87
C SER A 20 4.81 -5.82 -12.59
N ARG A 21 4.41 -5.95 -11.31
CA ARG A 21 3.03 -6.29 -10.92
C ARG A 21 2.03 -5.19 -11.29
N LEU A 22 2.43 -3.94 -11.18
CA LEU A 22 1.59 -2.76 -11.45
C LEU A 22 1.60 -2.34 -12.93
N GLY A 23 2.36 -3.03 -13.79
CA GLY A 23 2.49 -2.68 -15.21
C GLY A 23 3.11 -1.29 -15.45
N CYS A 24 3.94 -0.80 -14.52
CA CYS A 24 4.54 0.53 -14.58
C CYS A 24 6.08 0.46 -14.53
N LYS A 25 6.75 1.61 -14.64
CA LYS A 25 8.22 1.68 -14.55
C LYS A 25 8.65 1.70 -13.09
N GLN A 26 9.79 1.09 -12.77
CA GLN A 26 10.39 1.15 -11.43
C GLN A 26 10.60 2.59 -10.95
N GLN A 27 10.94 3.51 -11.87
CA GLN A 27 11.08 4.94 -11.59
C GLN A 27 9.77 5.56 -11.06
N THR A 28 8.62 5.11 -11.56
CA THR A 28 7.29 5.56 -11.09
C THR A 28 7.08 5.16 -9.64
N VAL A 29 7.39 3.90 -9.29
CA VAL A 29 7.33 3.43 -7.90
C VAL A 29 8.31 4.19 -7.02
N SER A 30 9.54 4.42 -7.49
CA SER A 30 10.52 5.23 -6.74
C SER A 30 10.06 6.67 -6.52
N LEU A 31 9.33 7.26 -7.47
CA LEU A 31 8.77 8.60 -7.30
C LEU A 31 7.70 8.60 -6.21
N TRP A 32 6.80 7.61 -6.21
CA TRP A 32 5.78 7.47 -5.17
C TRP A 32 6.36 7.34 -3.76
N MET A 33 7.47 6.60 -3.61
CA MET A 33 8.17 6.47 -2.33
C MET A 33 8.83 7.77 -1.84
N LYS A 34 9.07 8.73 -2.73
CA LYS A 34 9.67 10.03 -2.40
C LYS A 34 8.63 11.12 -2.14
N SER A 35 7.55 11.14 -2.92
CA SER A 35 6.50 12.16 -2.82
C SER A 35 5.26 11.61 -2.12
N SER A 36 4.44 10.88 -2.87
CA SER A 36 3.21 10.26 -2.41
C SER A 36 2.67 9.32 -3.49
N VAL A 37 1.93 8.29 -3.09
CA VAL A 37 1.21 7.43 -4.03
C VAL A 37 -0.04 8.16 -4.52
N PRO A 38 -0.30 8.24 -5.84
CA PRO A 38 -1.53 8.80 -6.39
C PRO A 38 -2.76 8.06 -5.88
N ALA A 39 -3.87 8.78 -5.64
CA ALA A 39 -5.11 8.22 -5.09
C ALA A 39 -5.58 6.96 -5.85
N ASN A 40 -5.54 7.02 -7.18
CA ASN A 40 -5.98 5.95 -8.07
C ASN A 40 -5.10 4.70 -7.98
N ASN A 41 -3.83 4.83 -7.57
CA ASN A 41 -2.88 3.72 -7.49
C ASN A 41 -2.71 3.18 -6.07
N VAL A 42 -3.36 3.78 -5.06
CA VAL A 42 -3.26 3.30 -3.67
C VAL A 42 -3.80 1.89 -3.55
N LEU A 43 -4.99 1.62 -4.10
CA LEU A 43 -5.62 0.31 -4.04
C LEU A 43 -4.81 -0.74 -4.83
N ASP A 44 -4.32 -0.38 -6.02
CA ASP A 44 -3.47 -1.26 -6.82
C ASP A 44 -2.18 -1.63 -6.09
N LEU A 45 -1.54 -0.65 -5.43
CA LEU A 45 -0.34 -0.89 -4.63
C LEU A 45 -0.64 -1.82 -3.45
N CYS A 46 -1.72 -1.59 -2.72
CA CYS A 46 -2.14 -2.44 -1.61
C CYS A 46 -2.44 -3.86 -2.09
N ALA A 47 -3.16 -4.02 -3.21
CA ALA A 47 -3.44 -5.32 -3.81
C ALA A 47 -2.16 -6.03 -4.28
N ALA A 48 -1.22 -5.32 -4.91
CA ALA A 48 0.07 -5.86 -5.33
C ALA A 48 0.96 -6.31 -4.17
N LEU A 49 0.74 -5.75 -2.97
CA LEU A 49 1.35 -6.12 -1.70
C LEU A 49 0.49 -7.09 -0.89
N GLU A 50 -0.50 -7.74 -1.51
CA GLU A 50 -1.38 -8.73 -0.88
C GLU A 50 -2.08 -8.18 0.39
N TRP A 51 -2.38 -6.88 0.39
CA TRP A 51 -3.03 -6.17 1.49
C TRP A 51 -2.29 -6.24 2.83
N GLN A 52 -0.98 -6.54 2.81
CA GLN A 52 -0.12 -6.45 4.00
C GLN A 52 0.05 -5.01 4.49
N ILE A 53 -0.11 -4.04 3.59
CA ILE A 53 -0.19 -2.61 3.88
C ILE A 53 -1.58 -2.11 3.46
N THR A 54 -2.22 -1.30 4.31
CA THR A 54 -3.55 -0.75 4.03
C THR A 54 -3.51 0.64 3.38
N PRO A 55 -4.57 1.06 2.68
CA PRO A 55 -4.67 2.41 2.11
C PRO A 55 -4.45 3.51 3.16
N HIS A 56 -4.91 3.29 4.40
CA HIS A 56 -4.68 4.15 5.55
C HIS A 56 -3.19 4.38 5.86
N GLU A 57 -2.36 3.34 5.73
CA GLU A 57 -0.91 3.48 5.97
C GLU A 57 -0.20 4.21 4.82
N VAL A 58 -0.76 4.17 3.61
CA VAL A 58 -0.18 4.80 2.41
C VAL A 58 -0.59 6.28 2.29
N ARG A 59 -1.88 6.56 2.46
CA ARG A 59 -2.53 7.88 2.30
C ARG A 59 -3.56 8.09 3.41
N PRO A 60 -3.15 8.34 4.66
CA PRO A 60 -4.09 8.58 5.77
C PRO A 60 -4.96 9.82 5.56
N ASP A 61 -4.54 10.75 4.69
CA ASP A 61 -5.30 11.92 4.28
C ASP A 61 -6.55 11.58 3.44
N LEU A 62 -6.48 10.52 2.64
CA LEU A 62 -7.61 10.03 1.84
C LEU A 62 -8.37 8.91 2.54
N TYR A 63 -7.70 8.15 3.40
CA TYR A 63 -8.22 6.97 4.07
C TYR A 63 -8.04 7.15 5.59
N PRO A 64 -8.91 7.93 6.27
CA PRO A 64 -8.73 8.26 7.68
C PRO A 64 -8.91 7.05 8.62
N ASN A 65 -9.63 6.01 8.20
CA ASN A 65 -9.84 4.80 9.00
C ASN A 65 -9.00 3.63 8.47
N LYS A 66 -8.56 2.76 9.39
CA LYS A 66 -7.70 1.59 9.08
C LYS A 66 -8.26 0.62 8.04
N ASN A 67 -9.58 0.55 7.92
CA ASN A 67 -10.28 -0.37 7.03
C ASN A 67 -10.79 0.29 5.75
N ASP A 68 -10.50 1.58 5.54
CA ASP A 68 -10.96 2.27 4.34
C ASP A 68 -10.24 1.72 3.11
N GLY A 69 -11.01 1.41 2.06
CA GLY A 69 -10.50 0.83 0.82
C GLY A 69 -10.05 -0.64 0.93
N VAL A 70 -10.17 -1.28 2.10
CA VAL A 70 -9.85 -2.70 2.29
C VAL A 70 -11.05 -3.57 1.88
N PRO A 71 -10.87 -4.64 1.08
CA PRO A 71 -11.95 -5.55 0.69
C PRO A 71 -12.65 -6.22 1.88
N ASP A 72 -13.97 -6.41 1.78
CA ASP A 72 -14.80 -6.94 2.88
C ASP A 72 -14.37 -8.32 3.39
N PHE A 73 -13.86 -9.18 2.51
CA PHE A 73 -13.35 -10.49 2.91
C PHE A 73 -12.10 -10.41 3.79
N LEU A 74 -11.28 -9.36 3.64
CA LEU A 74 -10.10 -9.11 4.49
C LEU A 74 -10.44 -8.38 5.77
N ARG A 75 -11.50 -7.54 5.76
CA ARG A 75 -11.98 -6.83 6.94
C ARG A 75 -12.39 -7.80 8.05
N LYS A 76 -13.10 -8.88 7.69
CA LYS A 76 -13.55 -9.91 8.63
C LYS A 76 -12.40 -10.66 9.31
N ASN A 77 -11.32 -10.95 8.57
CA ASN A 77 -10.17 -11.66 9.12
C ASN A 77 -9.37 -10.80 10.11
N ARG A 78 -9.25 -9.49 9.84
CA ARG A 78 -8.52 -8.55 10.72
C ARG A 78 -9.26 -8.16 12.00
N GLN A 79 -10.59 -8.31 12.04
CA GLN A 79 -11.38 -8.07 13.26
C GLN A 79 -11.24 -9.19 14.29
N ASN A 80 -10.75 -10.37 13.89
CA ASN A 80 -10.63 -11.55 14.74
C ASN A 80 -9.24 -11.71 15.40
N GLU A 81 -8.29 -10.81 15.15
CA GLU A 81 -6.94 -10.83 15.74
C GLU A 81 -6.79 -9.87 16.95
N ALA A 82 -7.85 -9.73 17.76
CA ALA A 82 -7.84 -8.93 18.99
C ALA A 82 -7.65 -9.80 20.24
#